data_AF-A0A7K3S5B5-F1
#
_entry.id   AF-A0A7K3S5B5-F1
#
_cell.length_a   1.000
_cell.length_b   1.000
_cell.length_c   1.000
_cell.angle_alpha   90.00
_cell.angle_beta   90.00
_cell.angle_gamma   90.00
#
_symmetry.space_group_name_H-M   'P 1'
#
loop_
_entity.id
_entity.type
_entity.pdbx_description
1 polymer ?
#
loop_
_entity_poly.entity_id
_entity_poly.type
_entity_poly.pdbx_seq_one_letter_code
_entity_poly.pdbx_strand_id
1 'polypeptide(L)'
;MHIDIAGLPADRVVFATSPLAELGLALHALSEPGHHPGLHGWTTATAAALEPDLADRLLEAEFLWRNTFADIFLPFSGIRGGDGRTGATLAEDLDILDRLDDERFVAAATEFTCSSLYGSDAPSPLTDPAMRARALDMATARGPRQVEFTKRLLADPVSVRGWIRRLLEDCDQAFFADTWRRVSVQLVADARHKTELLRRKGLAEAVGAVSSAVTLDEERERITVDKLTEGRTTAVAPEVGLGITLVPTSFGWPHLTVLHAHHWRPVIHYPVRLPDLPTPASVEQLQRRMEALAHPMRMRLCRNLARSPYTTGELAESHSITAPEVSRHLSVLKKAGLVTTRRRGRYVLHQLDLTVVARLGSDFLEGVLR
;
A
#
# COMPACT_ATOMS: atom_id res chain seq x y z
N MET A 1 1.06 -9.34 -6.31
CA MET A 1 1.51 -10.02 -5.07
C MET A 1 0.70 -11.29 -4.81
N HIS A 2 1.32 -12.36 -4.33
CA HIS A 2 0.64 -13.62 -4.00
C HIS A 2 0.99 -14.13 -2.59
N ILE A 3 -0.03 -14.61 -1.86
CA ILE A 3 0.11 -15.23 -0.56
C ILE A 3 -0.45 -16.65 -0.66
N ASP A 4 0.42 -17.63 -0.45
CA ASP A 4 0.04 -19.03 -0.33
C ASP A 4 -0.61 -19.27 1.04
N ILE A 5 -1.82 -19.83 1.05
CA ILE A 5 -2.57 -20.14 2.27
C ILE A 5 -2.98 -21.62 2.32
N ALA A 6 -2.33 -22.48 1.52
CA ALA A 6 -2.69 -23.89 1.46
C ALA A 6 -2.59 -24.56 2.83
N GLY A 7 -3.68 -25.18 3.29
CA GLY A 7 -3.77 -25.78 4.62
C GLY A 7 -3.81 -24.79 5.81
N LEU A 8 -4.03 -23.49 5.57
CA LEU A 8 -4.17 -22.50 6.63
C LEU A 8 -5.54 -22.64 7.34
N PRO A 9 -5.57 -22.89 8.66
CA PRO A 9 -6.83 -22.91 9.40
C PRO A 9 -7.51 -21.53 9.41
N ALA A 10 -8.85 -21.49 9.31
CA ALA A 10 -9.59 -20.23 9.24
C ALA A 10 -9.42 -19.34 10.48
N ASP A 11 -9.19 -19.93 11.66
CA ASP A 11 -8.91 -19.21 12.91
C ASP A 11 -7.51 -18.57 12.96
N ARG A 12 -6.66 -18.84 11.97
CA ARG A 12 -5.36 -18.21 11.76
C ARG A 12 -5.39 -17.02 10.80
N VAL A 13 -6.57 -16.68 10.28
CA VAL A 13 -6.83 -15.42 9.55
C VAL A 13 -7.39 -14.41 10.54
N VAL A 14 -6.60 -13.38 10.87
CA VAL A 14 -6.94 -12.42 11.91
C VAL A 14 -7.13 -11.02 11.33
N PHE A 15 -8.22 -10.35 11.71
CA PHE A 15 -8.37 -8.91 11.53
C PHE A 15 -8.07 -8.23 12.87
N ALA A 16 -7.04 -7.38 12.91
CA ALA A 16 -6.59 -6.73 14.15
C ALA A 16 -6.04 -5.34 13.86
N THR A 17 -6.14 -4.45 14.84
CA THR A 17 -5.56 -3.11 14.78
C THR A 17 -4.16 -3.12 15.38
N SER A 18 -3.27 -2.26 14.89
CA SER A 18 -1.96 -2.00 15.49
C SER A 18 -1.72 -0.49 15.56
N PRO A 19 -1.67 0.11 16.76
CA PRO A 19 -1.28 1.51 16.93
C PRO A 19 0.08 1.83 16.30
N LEU A 20 1.05 0.92 16.38
CA LEU A 20 2.37 1.14 15.77
C LEU A 20 2.31 1.17 14.25
N ALA A 21 1.54 0.26 13.63
CA ALA A 21 1.34 0.26 12.20
C ALA A 21 0.65 1.56 11.72
N GLU A 22 -0.35 2.04 12.47
CA GLU A 22 -1.05 3.29 12.16
C GLU A 22 -0.15 4.51 12.35
N LEU A 23 0.70 4.53 13.38
CA LEU A 23 1.71 5.57 13.58
C LEU A 23 2.69 5.63 12.41
N GLY A 24 3.18 4.49 11.94
CA GLY A 24 4.05 4.43 10.76
C GLY A 24 3.42 5.10 9.53
N LEU A 25 2.12 4.90 9.31
CA LEU A 25 1.40 5.52 8.18
C LEU A 25 1.10 7.01 8.42
N ALA A 26 0.84 7.40 9.67
CA ALA A 26 0.72 8.81 10.02
C ALA A 26 2.04 9.56 9.76
N LEU A 27 3.18 8.94 10.11
CA LEU A 27 4.51 9.47 9.80
C LEU A 27 4.77 9.52 8.29
N HIS A 28 4.38 8.50 7.52
CA HIS A 28 4.44 8.54 6.05
C HIS A 28 3.64 9.72 5.49
N ALA A 29 2.40 9.91 5.96
CA ALA A 29 1.56 11.01 5.53
C ALA A 29 2.14 12.39 5.89
N LEU A 30 2.82 12.53 7.03
CA LEU A 30 3.55 13.76 7.39
C LEU A 30 4.72 14.04 6.46
N SER A 31 5.50 13.01 6.09
CA SER A 31 6.64 13.15 5.18
C SER A 31 6.23 13.36 3.72
N GLU A 32 5.11 12.76 3.28
CA GLU A 32 4.63 12.80 1.89
C GLU A 32 3.13 13.18 1.80
N PRO A 33 2.74 14.40 2.21
CA PRO A 33 1.34 14.82 2.21
C PRO A 33 0.70 14.81 0.81
N GLY A 34 1.51 14.86 -0.25
CA GLY A 34 1.06 14.76 -1.65
C GLY A 34 0.48 13.38 -2.01
N HIS A 35 0.88 12.31 -1.31
CA HIS A 35 0.30 10.98 -1.48
C HIS A 35 -1.09 10.86 -0.83
N HIS A 36 -1.38 11.73 0.16
CA HIS A 36 -2.60 11.66 0.96
C HIS A 36 -3.44 12.95 0.89
N PRO A 37 -4.07 13.26 -0.25
CA PRO A 37 -4.90 14.45 -0.41
C PRO A 37 -5.96 14.66 0.70
N GLY A 38 -6.57 13.57 1.19
CA GLY A 38 -7.59 13.62 2.24
C GLY A 38 -7.05 14.00 3.64
N LEU A 39 -5.73 13.98 3.83
CA LEU A 39 -5.07 14.25 5.10
C LEU A 39 -4.39 15.62 5.16
N HIS A 40 -4.46 16.43 4.10
CA HIS A 40 -3.72 17.70 4.01
C HIS A 40 -3.95 18.65 5.20
N GLY A 41 -5.19 18.72 5.69
CA GLY A 41 -5.52 19.52 6.88
C GLY A 41 -4.85 19.00 8.16
N TRP A 42 -4.83 17.67 8.34
CA TRP A 42 -4.17 17.04 9.47
C TRP A 42 -2.64 17.17 9.37
N THR A 43 -2.05 16.94 8.19
CA THR A 43 -0.59 17.02 8.01
C THR A 43 -0.08 18.44 8.23
N THR A 44 -0.80 19.44 7.70
CA THR A 44 -0.44 20.86 7.88
C THR A 44 -0.53 21.28 9.35
N ALA A 45 -1.64 20.93 10.03
CA ALA A 45 -1.81 21.29 11.44
C ALA A 45 -0.77 20.60 12.33
N THR A 46 -0.52 19.31 12.10
CA THR A 46 0.43 18.52 12.88
C THR A 46 1.86 19.01 12.67
N ALA A 47 2.29 19.20 11.42
CA ALA A 47 3.63 19.70 11.12
C ALA A 47 3.89 21.10 11.71
N ALA A 48 2.87 21.98 11.71
CA ALA A 48 2.99 23.31 12.30
C ALA A 48 3.08 23.31 13.83
N ALA A 49 2.65 22.23 14.48
CA ALA A 49 2.64 22.08 15.94
C ALA A 49 3.83 21.26 16.48
N LEU A 50 4.67 20.69 15.61
CA LEU A 50 5.83 19.90 16.03
C LEU A 50 6.92 20.80 16.63
N GLU A 51 7.44 20.38 17.78
CA GLU A 51 8.64 20.98 18.36
C GLU A 51 9.84 20.78 17.41
N PRO A 52 10.72 21.79 17.24
CA PRO A 52 11.84 21.71 16.30
C PRO A 52 12.77 20.50 16.50
N ASP A 53 13.06 20.14 17.76
CA ASP A 53 13.90 18.98 18.09
C ASP A 53 13.29 17.65 17.59
N LEU A 54 11.98 17.48 17.80
CA LEU A 54 11.28 16.28 17.34
C LEU A 54 11.22 16.24 15.81
N ALA A 55 11.00 17.39 15.16
CA ALA A 55 11.02 17.48 13.70
C ALA A 55 12.39 17.10 13.11
N ASP A 56 13.49 17.56 13.71
CA ASP A 56 14.85 17.20 13.28
C ASP A 56 15.13 15.70 13.43
N ARG A 57 14.71 15.10 14.55
CA ARG A 57 14.86 13.65 14.78
C ARG A 57 13.99 12.80 13.85
N LEU A 58 12.79 13.27 13.50
CA LEU A 58 11.97 12.64 12.48
C LEU A 58 12.66 12.64 11.11
N LEU A 59 13.31 13.76 10.74
CA LEU A 59 14.10 13.85 9.50
C LEU A 59 15.35 12.96 9.49
N GLU A 60 15.86 12.55 10.66
CA GLU A 60 16.97 11.59 10.77
C GLU A 60 16.55 10.17 10.38
N ALA A 61 15.29 9.80 10.64
CA ALA A 61 14.76 8.45 10.41
C ALA A 61 13.72 8.37 9.30
N GLU A 62 13.41 9.48 8.61
CA GLU A 62 12.27 9.54 7.68
C GLU A 62 12.28 8.46 6.60
N PHE A 63 13.46 7.98 6.16
CA PHE A 63 13.56 6.93 5.16
C PHE A 63 12.95 5.58 5.60
N LEU A 64 12.74 5.36 6.90
CA LEU A 64 12.09 4.17 7.45
C LEU A 64 10.57 4.12 7.22
N TRP A 65 9.94 5.25 6.88
CA TRP A 65 8.51 5.31 6.54
C TRP A 65 8.23 6.08 5.24
N ARG A 66 9.15 6.93 4.76
CA ARG A 66 9.01 7.74 3.54
C ARG A 66 9.24 6.93 2.28
N ASN A 67 10.34 6.18 2.22
CA ASN A 67 10.79 5.48 1.02
C ASN A 67 10.40 4.00 1.03
N THR A 68 10.53 3.40 2.21
CA THR A 68 10.11 2.04 2.52
C THR A 68 9.20 2.14 3.72
N PHE A 69 8.15 1.33 3.77
CA PHE A 69 7.37 1.17 4.98
C PHE A 69 8.03 0.05 5.79
N ALA A 70 9.07 0.39 6.56
CA ALA A 70 9.94 -0.61 7.18
C ALA A 70 9.17 -1.58 8.07
N ASP A 71 9.49 -2.86 7.98
CA ASP A 71 8.79 -3.93 8.71
C ASP A 71 8.84 -3.80 10.25
N ILE A 72 9.68 -2.90 10.78
CA ILE A 72 9.70 -2.55 12.22
C ILE A 72 8.35 -2.00 12.71
N PHE A 73 7.49 -1.51 11.83
CA PHE A 73 6.12 -1.08 12.16
C PHE A 73 5.11 -2.24 12.25
N LEU A 74 5.52 -3.45 11.88
CA LEU A 74 4.70 -4.66 11.93
C LEU A 74 5.39 -5.79 12.72
N PRO A 75 5.97 -5.51 13.90
CA PRO A 75 6.92 -6.42 14.56
C PRO A 75 6.29 -7.74 15.00
N PHE A 76 4.98 -7.76 15.26
CA PHE A 76 4.21 -8.95 15.63
C PHE A 76 4.30 -10.07 14.59
N SER A 77 4.51 -9.72 13.32
CA SER A 77 4.63 -10.67 12.22
C SER A 77 6.03 -11.29 12.09
N GLY A 78 7.03 -10.68 12.73
CA GLY A 78 8.43 -11.06 12.69
C GLY A 78 8.95 -11.71 13.97
N ILE A 79 8.12 -12.12 14.93
CA ILE A 79 8.56 -12.83 16.15
C ILE A 79 8.68 -14.34 15.87
N ARG A 80 9.88 -14.92 16.07
CA ARG A 80 10.10 -16.37 15.95
C ARG A 80 9.28 -17.12 16.99
N GLY A 81 8.46 -18.08 16.55
CA GLY A 81 7.54 -18.80 17.42
C GLY A 81 6.46 -17.94 18.08
N GLY A 82 6.28 -16.68 17.65
CA GLY A 82 5.24 -15.78 18.15
C GLY A 82 3.83 -16.23 17.73
N ASP A 83 2.80 -15.66 18.34
CA ASP A 83 1.40 -15.94 17.99
C ASP A 83 0.85 -15.01 16.89
N GLY A 84 1.62 -14.01 16.47
CA GLY A 84 1.27 -13.06 15.43
C GLY A 84 0.28 -11.99 15.87
N ARG A 85 0.06 -11.81 17.19
CA ARG A 85 -0.90 -10.85 17.71
C ARG A 85 -0.29 -9.46 17.90
N THR A 86 -1.08 -8.45 17.56
CA THR A 86 -0.78 -7.03 17.81
C THR A 86 -1.05 -6.66 19.27
N GLY A 87 -0.45 -5.56 19.72
CA GLY A 87 -0.80 -4.88 20.96
C GLY A 87 -2.09 -4.06 20.84
N ALA A 88 -2.77 -3.85 21.96
CA ALA A 88 -3.93 -2.98 22.08
C ALA A 88 -3.54 -1.49 22.22
N THR A 89 -2.30 -1.22 22.67
CA THR A 89 -1.73 0.12 22.82
C THR A 89 -0.40 0.25 22.10
N LEU A 90 0.05 1.49 21.84
CA LEU A 90 1.37 1.71 21.23
C LEU A 90 2.48 1.14 22.11
N ALA A 91 2.40 1.30 23.42
CA ALA A 91 3.38 0.74 24.35
C ALA A 91 3.49 -0.79 24.22
N GLU A 92 2.36 -1.48 24.11
CA GLU A 92 2.35 -2.94 23.89
C GLU A 92 2.95 -3.31 22.53
N ASP A 93 2.64 -2.58 21.44
CA ASP A 93 3.27 -2.83 20.14
C ASP A 93 4.79 -2.57 20.16
N LEU A 94 5.25 -1.57 20.91
CA LEU A 94 6.68 -1.28 21.08
C LEU A 94 7.37 -2.37 21.93
N ASP A 95 6.68 -2.94 22.92
CA ASP A 95 7.19 -4.10 23.65
C ASP A 95 7.31 -5.33 22.73
N ILE A 96 6.43 -5.45 21.72
CA ILE A 96 6.58 -6.47 20.68
C ILE A 96 7.80 -6.18 19.80
N LEU A 97 8.02 -4.93 19.39
CA LEU A 97 9.21 -4.51 18.64
C LEU A 97 10.51 -4.88 19.37
N ASP A 98 10.56 -4.67 20.68
CA ASP A 98 11.73 -4.97 21.49
C ASP A 98 12.06 -6.47 21.58
N ARG A 99 11.09 -7.34 21.28
CA ARG A 99 11.29 -8.81 21.24
C ARG A 99 11.83 -9.33 19.91
N LEU A 100 11.95 -8.49 18.87
CA LEU A 100 12.63 -8.92 17.64
C LEU A 100 14.09 -9.26 17.96
N ASP A 101 14.61 -10.33 17.36
CA ASP A 101 16.05 -10.56 17.39
C ASP A 101 16.78 -9.51 16.54
N ASP A 102 18.05 -9.26 16.88
CA ASP A 102 18.83 -8.19 16.26
C ASP A 102 18.99 -8.37 14.76
N GLU A 103 19.13 -9.62 14.28
CA GLU A 103 19.24 -9.89 12.84
C GLU A 103 17.96 -9.47 12.09
N ARG A 104 16.78 -9.79 12.63
CA ARG A 104 15.48 -9.38 12.05
C ARG A 104 15.24 -7.88 12.17
N PHE A 105 15.55 -7.29 13.32
CA PHE A 105 15.43 -5.84 13.52
C PHE A 105 16.31 -5.08 12.53
N VAL A 106 17.58 -5.49 12.37
CA VAL A 106 18.50 -4.87 11.41
C VAL A 106 18.02 -5.08 9.97
N ALA A 107 17.56 -6.27 9.60
CA ALA A 107 17.05 -6.53 8.26
C ALA A 107 15.83 -5.65 7.93
N ALA A 108 14.87 -5.54 8.85
CA ALA A 108 13.70 -4.69 8.72
C ALA A 108 14.08 -3.20 8.63
N ALA A 109 15.01 -2.73 9.47
CA ALA A 109 15.45 -1.34 9.49
C ALA A 109 16.43 -0.97 8.36
N THR A 110 16.91 -1.95 7.56
CA THR A 110 17.78 -1.73 6.38
C THR A 110 17.05 -1.97 5.06
N GLU A 111 15.73 -2.15 5.07
CA GLU A 111 14.95 -2.39 3.85
C GLU A 111 15.16 -1.30 2.78
N PHE A 112 15.30 -0.04 3.18
CA PHE A 112 15.55 1.09 2.29
C PHE A 112 16.84 0.97 1.46
N THR A 113 17.81 0.15 1.92
CA THR A 113 19.04 -0.20 1.19
C THR A 113 19.07 -1.63 0.69
N CYS A 114 18.13 -2.50 1.07
CA CYS A 114 18.11 -3.91 0.69
C CYS A 114 16.85 -4.36 -0.06
N SER A 115 15.98 -3.42 -0.48
CA SER A 115 14.67 -3.71 -1.07
C SER A 115 14.66 -4.72 -2.23
N SER A 116 15.72 -4.76 -3.06
CA SER A 116 15.86 -5.74 -4.15
C SER A 116 15.92 -7.20 -3.69
N LEU A 117 16.25 -7.44 -2.42
CA LEU A 117 16.39 -8.76 -1.79
C LEU A 117 15.27 -9.07 -0.79
N TYR A 118 14.29 -8.17 -0.65
CA TYR A 118 13.29 -8.20 0.41
C TYR A 118 12.46 -9.50 0.46
N GLY A 119 12.08 -10.04 -0.70
CA GLY A 119 11.36 -11.32 -0.81
C GLY A 119 12.25 -12.56 -0.87
N SER A 120 13.57 -12.43 -0.73
CA SER A 120 14.52 -13.53 -0.85
C SER A 120 15.05 -13.99 0.51
N ASP A 121 15.55 -15.22 0.58
CA ASP A 121 16.22 -15.78 1.77
C ASP A 121 17.67 -15.26 1.87
N ALA A 122 17.83 -13.93 1.92
CA ALA A 122 19.12 -13.29 2.04
C ALA A 122 19.56 -13.27 3.53
N PRO A 123 20.85 -13.51 3.82
CA PRO A 123 21.34 -13.44 5.19
C PRO A 123 21.32 -11.99 5.72
N SER A 124 21.27 -11.84 7.04
CA SER A 124 21.24 -10.51 7.65
C SER A 124 22.54 -9.74 7.41
N PRO A 125 22.50 -8.43 7.10
CA PRO A 125 23.72 -7.62 7.01
C PRO A 125 24.41 -7.43 8.37
N LEU A 126 23.77 -7.84 9.47
CA LEU A 126 24.40 -7.88 10.79
C LEU A 126 25.45 -8.99 10.89
N THR A 127 25.18 -10.16 10.28
CA THR A 127 25.99 -11.37 10.43
C THR A 127 26.77 -11.72 9.16
N ASP A 128 26.29 -11.32 7.97
CA ASP A 128 26.95 -11.59 6.69
C ASP A 128 27.77 -10.38 6.18
N PRO A 129 29.10 -10.51 5.99
CA PRO A 129 29.95 -9.40 5.54
C PRO A 129 29.63 -8.87 4.14
N ALA A 130 29.15 -9.72 3.22
CA ALA A 130 28.83 -9.30 1.86
C ALA A 130 27.55 -8.46 1.83
N MET A 131 26.53 -8.89 2.58
CA MET A 131 25.30 -8.11 2.78
C MET A 131 25.58 -6.82 3.54
N ARG A 132 26.46 -6.85 4.54
CA ARG A 132 26.92 -5.63 5.24
C ARG A 132 27.55 -4.61 4.30
N ALA A 133 28.48 -5.06 3.45
CA ALA A 133 29.13 -4.20 2.47
C ALA A 133 28.13 -3.62 1.47
N ARG A 134 27.19 -4.45 0.99
CA ARG A 134 26.11 -4.02 0.09
C ARG A 134 25.20 -2.98 0.72
N ALA A 135 24.76 -3.19 1.96
CA ALA A 135 23.89 -2.25 2.67
C ALA A 135 24.56 -0.87 2.82
N LEU A 136 25.86 -0.84 3.13
CA LEU A 136 26.64 0.39 3.23
C LEU A 136 26.87 1.08 1.88
N ASP A 137 27.14 0.32 0.82
CA ASP A 137 27.28 0.84 -0.55
C ASP A 137 25.97 1.48 -1.02
N MET A 138 24.86 0.78 -0.84
CA MET A 138 23.53 1.31 -1.19
C MET A 138 23.12 2.50 -0.31
N ALA A 139 23.49 2.52 0.98
CA ALA A 139 23.30 3.69 1.83
C ALA A 139 24.07 4.91 1.29
N THR A 140 25.28 4.70 0.77
CA THR A 140 26.12 5.77 0.21
C THR A 140 25.45 6.43 -0.99
N ALA A 141 24.77 5.65 -1.84
CA ALA A 141 23.99 6.18 -2.95
C ALA A 141 22.76 7.00 -2.52
N ARG A 142 22.30 6.88 -1.27
CA ARG A 142 21.12 7.58 -0.73
C ARG A 142 21.48 8.87 0.01
N GLY A 143 22.68 8.96 0.57
CA GLY A 143 23.19 10.17 1.22
C GLY A 143 23.86 9.95 2.57
N PRO A 144 24.47 10.99 3.15
CA PRO A 144 25.28 10.88 4.37
C PRO A 144 24.46 10.43 5.59
N ARG A 145 23.20 10.86 5.72
CA ARG A 145 22.31 10.47 6.83
C ARG A 145 22.05 8.96 6.85
N GLN A 146 21.75 8.39 5.69
CA GLN A 146 21.51 6.98 5.51
C GLN A 146 22.77 6.15 5.83
N VAL A 147 23.94 6.63 5.42
CA VAL A 147 25.22 5.98 5.74
C VAL A 147 25.47 5.98 7.25
N GLU A 148 25.29 7.13 7.90
CA GLU A 148 25.49 7.25 9.34
C GLU A 148 24.52 6.35 10.13
N PHE A 149 23.24 6.37 9.78
CA PHE A 149 22.24 5.51 10.39
C PHE A 149 22.60 4.02 10.20
N THR A 150 22.92 3.61 8.96
CA THR A 150 23.27 2.21 8.65
C THR A 150 24.50 1.76 9.44
N LYS A 151 25.54 2.62 9.55
CA LYS A 151 26.73 2.33 10.37
C LYS A 151 26.39 2.17 11.84
N ARG A 152 25.58 3.07 12.41
CA ARG A 152 25.13 3.00 13.81
C ARG A 152 24.33 1.73 14.07
N LEU A 153 23.36 1.42 13.20
CA LEU A 153 22.51 0.24 13.29
C LEU A 153 23.31 -1.06 13.24
N LEU A 154 24.30 -1.15 12.34
CA LEU A 154 25.15 -2.34 12.22
C LEU A 154 26.17 -2.48 13.35
N ALA A 155 26.55 -1.39 14.02
CA ALA A 155 27.50 -1.40 15.11
C ALA A 155 26.84 -1.69 16.46
N ASP A 156 25.66 -1.12 16.70
CA ASP A 156 24.91 -1.26 17.95
C ASP A 156 23.39 -1.23 17.68
N PRO A 157 22.81 -2.37 17.26
CA PRO A 157 21.38 -2.45 16.94
C PRO A 157 20.49 -2.19 18.16
N VAL A 158 20.94 -2.54 19.36
CA VAL A 158 20.18 -2.35 20.61
C VAL A 158 20.02 -0.86 20.90
N SER A 159 21.09 -0.08 20.81
CA SER A 159 21.02 1.38 21.02
C SER A 159 20.16 2.07 19.96
N VAL A 160 20.23 1.64 18.69
CA VAL A 160 19.37 2.20 17.64
C VAL A 160 17.91 1.84 17.86
N ARG A 161 17.59 0.60 18.26
CA ARG A 161 16.22 0.21 18.63
C ARG A 161 15.67 1.05 19.77
N GLY A 162 16.44 1.24 20.83
CA GLY A 162 16.05 2.08 21.97
C GLY A 162 15.91 3.56 21.61
N TRP A 163 16.61 4.05 20.58
CA TRP A 163 16.42 5.40 20.05
C TRP A 163 15.13 5.51 19.21
N ILE A 164 14.85 4.53 18.33
CA ILE A 164 13.60 4.48 17.55
C ILE A 164 12.40 4.40 18.49
N ARG A 165 12.43 3.53 19.51
CA ARG A 165 11.36 3.42 20.50
C ARG A 165 11.03 4.77 21.12
N ARG A 166 12.05 5.46 21.64
CA ARG A 166 11.89 6.80 22.23
C ARG A 166 11.34 7.82 21.24
N LEU A 167 11.81 7.81 19.99
CA LEU A 167 11.27 8.68 18.94
C LEU A 167 9.76 8.44 18.73
N LEU A 168 9.33 7.18 18.69
CA LEU A 168 7.91 6.84 18.51
C LEU A 168 7.06 7.18 19.74
N GLU A 169 7.58 7.01 20.95
CA GLU A 169 6.96 7.46 22.20
C GLU A 169 6.80 9.00 22.23
N ASP A 170 7.83 9.74 21.78
CA ASP A 170 7.76 11.20 21.66
C ASP A 170 6.71 11.64 20.62
N CYS A 171 6.57 10.90 19.51
CA CYS A 171 5.50 11.14 18.52
C CYS A 171 4.10 10.91 19.12
N ASP A 172 3.95 9.86 19.94
CA ASP A 172 2.72 9.57 20.66
C ASP A 172 2.29 10.72 21.55
N GLN A 173 3.22 11.22 22.36
CA GLN A 173 2.99 12.36 23.24
C GLN A 173 2.68 13.64 22.47
N ALA A 174 3.38 13.88 21.35
CA ALA A 174 3.25 15.11 20.59
C ALA A 174 1.93 15.21 19.79
N PHE A 175 1.51 14.12 19.13
CA PHE A 175 0.33 14.17 18.25
C PHE A 175 -0.42 12.85 18.09
N PHE A 176 0.25 11.70 18.23
CA PHE A 176 -0.35 10.44 17.80
C PHE A 176 -1.36 9.88 18.81
N ALA A 177 -1.20 10.09 20.11
CA ALA A 177 -2.20 9.65 21.10
C ALA A 177 -3.59 10.28 20.82
N ASP A 178 -3.61 11.57 20.48
CA ASP A 178 -4.82 12.30 20.09
C ASP A 178 -5.39 11.82 18.75
N THR A 179 -4.52 11.53 17.80
CA THR A 179 -4.88 10.97 16.50
C THR A 179 -5.51 9.59 16.65
N TRP A 180 -4.86 8.69 17.40
CA TRP A 180 -5.31 7.34 17.69
C TRP A 180 -6.68 7.30 18.37
N ARG A 181 -6.92 8.18 19.36
CA ARG A 181 -8.24 8.31 20.00
C ARG A 181 -9.37 8.62 19.01
N ARG A 182 -9.08 9.35 17.93
CA ARG A 182 -10.09 9.71 16.90
C ARG A 182 -10.35 8.56 15.92
N VAL A 183 -9.31 7.82 15.52
CA VAL A 183 -9.43 6.80 14.46
C VAL A 183 -9.70 5.38 14.99
N SER A 184 -9.22 5.05 16.19
CA SER A 184 -9.27 3.69 16.74
C SER A 184 -10.66 3.07 16.78
N VAL A 185 -11.70 3.83 17.09
CA VAL A 185 -13.09 3.34 17.12
C VAL A 185 -13.52 2.81 15.75
N GLN A 186 -13.20 3.53 14.68
CA GLN A 186 -13.52 3.11 13.31
C GLN A 186 -12.70 1.87 12.91
N LEU A 187 -11.41 1.85 13.21
CA LEU A 187 -10.53 0.73 12.89
C LEU A 187 -10.94 -0.56 13.59
N VAL A 188 -11.28 -0.48 14.88
CA VAL A 188 -11.78 -1.63 15.66
C VAL A 188 -13.14 -2.09 15.15
N ALA A 189 -14.04 -1.17 14.78
CA ALA A 189 -15.34 -1.54 14.21
C ALA A 189 -15.19 -2.25 12.85
N ASP A 190 -14.30 -1.76 11.99
CA ASP A 190 -14.00 -2.36 10.69
C ASP A 190 -13.38 -3.76 10.83
N ALA A 191 -12.38 -3.91 11.71
CA ALA A 191 -11.78 -5.22 12.00
C ALA A 191 -12.83 -6.22 12.50
N ARG A 192 -13.66 -5.84 13.47
CA ARG A 192 -14.76 -6.68 14.00
C ARG A 192 -15.76 -7.07 12.91
N HIS A 193 -16.14 -6.12 12.06
CA HIS A 193 -17.05 -6.39 10.95
C HIS A 193 -16.48 -7.44 10.00
N LYS A 194 -15.20 -7.33 9.64
CA LYS A 194 -14.53 -8.28 8.74
C LYS A 194 -14.27 -9.64 9.39
N THR A 195 -13.97 -9.69 10.70
CA THR A 195 -13.97 -10.95 11.46
C THR A 195 -15.32 -11.64 11.37
N GLU A 196 -16.42 -10.89 11.51
CA GLU A 196 -17.76 -11.46 11.42
C GLU A 196 -18.13 -11.91 10.00
N LEU A 197 -17.71 -11.18 8.98
CA LEU A 197 -17.83 -11.60 7.58
C LEU A 197 -17.07 -12.91 7.33
N LEU A 198 -15.82 -13.01 7.81
CA LEU A 198 -15.03 -14.25 7.71
C LEU A 198 -15.77 -15.43 8.34
N ARG A 199 -16.31 -15.24 9.55
CA ARG A 199 -17.04 -16.29 10.28
C ARG A 199 -18.34 -16.71 9.60
N ARG A 200 -19.10 -15.77 9.02
CA ARG A 200 -20.43 -16.04 8.45
C ARG A 200 -20.41 -16.42 6.98
N LYS A 201 -19.49 -15.86 6.21
CA LYS A 201 -19.46 -15.92 4.74
C LYS A 201 -18.18 -16.51 4.17
N GLY A 202 -17.18 -16.80 5.01
CA GLY A 202 -15.93 -17.40 4.58
C GLY A 202 -14.89 -16.37 4.10
N LEU A 203 -13.72 -16.89 3.72
CA LEU A 203 -12.54 -16.09 3.45
C LEU A 203 -12.69 -15.20 2.22
N ALA A 204 -13.27 -15.71 1.13
CA ALA A 204 -13.46 -14.97 -0.12
C ALA A 204 -14.19 -13.63 0.10
N GLU A 205 -15.30 -13.67 0.83
CA GLU A 205 -16.11 -12.49 1.13
C GLU A 205 -15.39 -11.52 2.09
N ALA A 206 -14.65 -12.05 3.07
CA ALA A 206 -13.90 -11.23 4.02
C ALA A 206 -12.74 -10.47 3.36
N VAL A 207 -11.96 -11.14 2.49
CA VAL A 207 -10.84 -10.50 1.79
C VAL A 207 -11.32 -9.57 0.68
N GLY A 208 -12.41 -9.90 -0.03
CA GLY A 208 -13.04 -8.99 -1.00
C GLY A 208 -13.60 -7.72 -0.35
N ALA A 209 -14.04 -7.81 0.91
CA ALA A 209 -14.49 -6.65 1.69
C ALA A 209 -13.34 -5.73 2.14
N VAL A 210 -12.09 -6.20 2.13
CA VAL A 210 -10.91 -5.37 2.42
C VAL A 210 -10.65 -4.40 1.27
N SER A 211 -10.53 -4.91 0.05
CA SER A 211 -10.32 -4.10 -1.15
C SER A 211 -10.69 -4.91 -2.38
N SER A 212 -11.17 -4.25 -3.43
CA SER A 212 -11.40 -4.88 -4.74
C SER A 212 -10.13 -5.41 -5.40
N ALA A 213 -8.96 -4.99 -4.91
CA ALA A 213 -7.66 -5.46 -5.34
C ALA A 213 -7.29 -6.84 -4.78
N VAL A 214 -8.01 -7.32 -3.76
CA VAL A 214 -7.70 -8.58 -3.06
C VAL A 214 -8.68 -9.64 -3.51
N THR A 215 -8.17 -10.71 -4.08
CA THR A 215 -8.96 -11.85 -4.57
C THR A 215 -8.46 -13.16 -3.96
N LEU A 216 -9.36 -14.14 -3.88
CA LEU A 216 -9.05 -15.50 -3.44
C LEU A 216 -9.23 -16.46 -4.63
N ASP A 217 -8.19 -17.24 -4.93
CA ASP A 217 -8.27 -18.43 -5.76
C ASP A 217 -8.48 -19.63 -4.82
N GLU A 218 -9.72 -20.11 -4.72
CA GLU A 218 -10.10 -21.19 -3.80
C GLU A 218 -9.50 -22.54 -4.20
N GLU A 219 -9.34 -22.81 -5.51
CA GLU A 219 -8.77 -24.07 -5.99
C GLU A 219 -7.29 -24.18 -5.67
N ARG A 220 -6.56 -23.05 -5.73
CA ARG A 220 -5.13 -22.99 -5.43
C ARG A 220 -4.81 -22.55 -4.00
N GLU A 221 -5.83 -22.34 -3.18
CA GLU A 221 -5.70 -21.81 -1.82
C GLU A 221 -4.73 -20.61 -1.77
N ARG A 222 -5.01 -19.58 -2.56
CA ARG A 222 -4.10 -18.45 -2.76
C ARG A 222 -4.81 -17.11 -2.76
N ILE A 223 -4.33 -16.19 -1.93
CA ILE A 223 -4.74 -14.78 -1.98
C ILE A 223 -3.86 -14.05 -2.98
N THR A 224 -4.47 -13.26 -3.85
CA THR A 224 -3.78 -12.37 -4.78
C THR A 224 -4.13 -10.94 -4.47
N VAL A 225 -3.12 -10.07 -4.40
CA VAL A 225 -3.28 -8.62 -4.30
C VAL A 225 -2.77 -7.99 -5.59
N ASP A 226 -3.67 -7.34 -6.32
CA ASP A 226 -3.42 -6.66 -7.58
C ASP A 226 -2.51 -5.44 -7.36
N LYS A 227 -1.24 -5.59 -7.77
CA LYS A 227 -0.15 -4.62 -7.62
C LYS A 227 0.72 -4.62 -8.87
N LEU A 228 1.36 -3.48 -9.12
CA LEU A 228 2.40 -3.35 -10.16
C LEU A 228 3.69 -4.10 -9.82
N THR A 229 3.91 -4.41 -8.54
CA THR A 229 5.06 -5.18 -8.07
C THR A 229 4.74 -6.66 -7.92
N GLU A 230 5.74 -7.48 -8.22
CA GLU A 230 5.71 -8.92 -7.95
C GLU A 230 6.30 -9.22 -6.58
N GLY A 231 5.76 -10.26 -5.95
CA GLY A 231 6.24 -10.75 -4.66
C GLY A 231 5.38 -11.89 -4.18
N ARG A 232 6.00 -12.80 -3.43
CA ARG A 232 5.43 -14.06 -3.00
C ARG A 232 5.78 -14.31 -1.54
N THR A 233 4.82 -14.80 -0.78
CA THR A 233 5.01 -15.23 0.61
C THR A 233 4.04 -16.36 0.92
N THR A 234 4.16 -16.95 2.11
CA THR A 234 3.33 -18.06 2.59
C THR A 234 2.84 -17.78 4.01
N ALA A 235 1.57 -18.08 4.27
CA ALA A 235 0.96 -18.00 5.59
C ALA A 235 1.23 -19.26 6.43
N VAL A 236 1.98 -20.24 5.91
CA VAL A 236 2.22 -21.53 6.57
C VAL A 236 3.69 -21.83 6.84
N ALA A 237 4.55 -20.80 6.90
CA ALA A 237 5.97 -20.93 7.22
C ALA A 237 6.20 -21.44 8.67
N PRO A 238 6.92 -22.55 8.90
CA PRO A 238 7.17 -23.08 10.24
C PRO A 238 7.91 -22.13 11.19
N GLU A 239 8.81 -21.30 10.67
CA GLU A 239 9.74 -20.45 11.44
C GLU A 239 9.02 -19.31 12.17
N VAL A 240 7.92 -18.83 11.60
CA VAL A 240 7.08 -17.78 12.17
C VAL A 240 5.70 -18.27 12.57
N GLY A 241 5.35 -19.51 12.23
CA GLY A 241 4.06 -20.13 12.53
C GLY A 241 2.94 -19.69 11.59
N LEU A 242 1.83 -20.42 11.65
CA LEU A 242 0.71 -20.28 10.73
C LEU A 242 -0.08 -18.99 10.99
N GLY A 243 -0.32 -18.19 9.95
CA GLY A 243 -1.26 -17.09 10.03
C GLY A 243 -1.08 -15.99 9.01
N ILE A 244 -2.15 -15.23 8.82
CA ILE A 244 -2.17 -13.96 8.09
C ILE A 244 -2.92 -12.93 8.94
N THR A 245 -2.38 -11.72 9.02
CA THR A 245 -3.05 -10.61 9.72
C THR A 245 -3.47 -9.55 8.72
N LEU A 246 -4.70 -9.08 8.83
CA LEU A 246 -5.23 -7.99 8.03
C LEU A 246 -5.44 -6.78 8.95
N VAL A 247 -4.68 -5.72 8.72
CA VAL A 247 -4.65 -4.51 9.56
C VAL A 247 -5.37 -3.38 8.85
N PRO A 248 -6.48 -2.83 9.41
CA PRO A 248 -7.12 -1.63 8.87
C PRO A 248 -6.33 -0.37 9.23
N THR A 249 -6.39 0.65 8.37
CA THR A 249 -5.78 1.97 8.61
C THR A 249 -6.65 3.13 8.13
N SER A 250 -6.63 4.25 8.87
CA SER A 250 -7.24 5.52 8.46
C SER A 250 -6.26 6.42 7.71
N PHE A 251 -4.95 6.21 7.91
CA PHE A 251 -3.88 6.99 7.29
C PHE A 251 -3.32 6.36 6.01
N GLY A 252 -3.61 5.08 5.75
CA GLY A 252 -3.00 4.35 4.65
C GLY A 252 -3.54 4.63 3.27
N TRP A 253 -4.68 5.31 3.09
CA TRP A 253 -5.19 5.56 1.72
C TRP A 253 -4.23 6.48 0.95
N PRO A 254 -3.77 6.13 -0.27
CA PRO A 254 -4.28 5.07 -1.16
C PRO A 254 -3.55 3.72 -1.11
N HIS A 255 -2.55 3.56 -0.26
CA HIS A 255 -1.70 2.37 -0.13
C HIS A 255 -2.47 1.14 0.39
N LEU A 256 -2.31 0.00 -0.28
CA LEU A 256 -2.72 -1.32 0.20
C LEU A 256 -1.45 -2.16 0.29
N THR A 257 -0.77 -2.16 1.42
CA THR A 257 0.54 -2.82 1.52
C THR A 257 0.42 -4.29 1.90
N VAL A 258 1.37 -5.09 1.43
CA VAL A 258 1.47 -6.50 1.77
C VAL A 258 2.87 -6.71 2.32
N LEU A 259 2.99 -7.05 3.60
CA LEU A 259 4.24 -7.55 4.15
C LEU A 259 4.46 -8.96 3.59
N HIS A 260 5.58 -9.13 2.89
CA HIS A 260 5.93 -10.37 2.22
C HIS A 260 7.40 -10.75 2.38
N ALA A 261 8.07 -10.17 3.38
CA ALA A 261 9.42 -10.52 3.75
C ALA A 261 9.55 -12.03 4.00
N HIS A 262 10.68 -12.60 3.58
CA HIS A 262 10.96 -14.01 3.83
C HIS A 262 11.10 -14.27 5.33
N HIS A 263 10.54 -15.38 5.83
CA HIS A 263 10.47 -15.68 7.28
C HIS A 263 9.67 -14.69 8.12
N TRP A 264 8.68 -14.00 7.54
CA TRP A 264 7.70 -13.18 8.27
C TRP A 264 6.28 -13.66 7.96
N ARG A 265 5.36 -13.52 8.93
CA ARG A 265 3.95 -13.81 8.65
C ARG A 265 3.40 -12.76 7.70
N PRO A 266 2.64 -13.14 6.66
CA PRO A 266 2.03 -12.18 5.76
C PRO A 266 1.10 -11.22 6.53
N VAL A 267 1.20 -9.94 6.20
CA VAL A 267 0.28 -8.90 6.68
C VAL A 267 -0.30 -8.17 5.49
N ILE A 268 -1.62 -7.97 5.46
CA ILE A 268 -2.27 -7.05 4.52
C ILE A 268 -2.68 -5.81 5.30
N HIS A 269 -2.01 -4.69 5.06
CA HIS A 269 -2.37 -3.40 5.64
C HIS A 269 -3.26 -2.65 4.64
N TYR A 270 -4.48 -2.28 5.04
CA TYR A 270 -5.47 -1.80 4.09
C TYR A 270 -6.24 -0.57 4.60
N PRO A 271 -6.57 0.39 3.72
CA PRO A 271 -7.30 1.57 4.11
C PRO A 271 -8.75 1.22 4.42
N VAL A 272 -9.27 1.72 5.55
CA VAL A 272 -10.71 1.71 5.78
C VAL A 272 -11.38 2.65 4.78
N ARG A 273 -12.48 2.21 4.18
CA ARG A 273 -13.21 3.02 3.19
C ARG A 273 -13.76 4.29 3.87
N LEU A 274 -13.34 5.46 3.39
CA LEU A 274 -14.13 6.67 3.56
C LEU A 274 -15.36 6.55 2.63
N PRO A 275 -16.57 6.89 3.11
CA PRO A 275 -17.83 6.63 2.40
C PRO A 275 -17.91 7.17 0.95
N ASP A 276 -17.10 8.17 0.62
CA ASP A 276 -17.20 8.93 -0.63
C ASP A 276 -16.07 8.65 -1.64
N LEU A 277 -15.14 7.73 -1.35
CA LEU A 277 -14.09 7.37 -2.30
C LEU A 277 -14.59 6.29 -3.27
N PRO A 278 -14.69 6.60 -4.58
CA PRO A 278 -15.13 5.62 -5.56
C PRO A 278 -14.09 4.50 -5.72
N THR A 279 -14.55 3.28 -5.99
CA THR A 279 -13.66 2.12 -6.15
C THR A 279 -12.57 2.39 -7.19
N PRO A 280 -11.28 2.11 -6.87
CA PRO A 280 -10.19 2.23 -7.84
C PRO A 280 -10.39 1.27 -9.00
N ALA A 281 -9.96 1.65 -10.20
CA ALA A 281 -9.85 0.70 -11.31
C ALA A 281 -8.80 -0.39 -11.00
N SER A 282 -8.96 -1.60 -11.54
CA SER A 282 -7.88 -2.61 -11.48
C SER A 282 -6.65 -2.12 -12.26
N VAL A 283 -5.47 -2.66 -11.94
CA VAL A 283 -4.22 -2.32 -12.65
C VAL A 283 -4.35 -2.62 -14.14
N GLU A 284 -4.96 -3.76 -14.49
CA GLU A 284 -5.25 -4.13 -15.87
C GLU A 284 -6.16 -3.11 -16.58
N GLN A 285 -7.19 -2.62 -15.89
CA GLN A 285 -8.11 -1.65 -16.47
C GLN A 285 -7.42 -0.29 -16.66
N LEU A 286 -6.59 0.13 -15.70
CA LEU A 286 -5.74 1.31 -15.82
C LEU A 286 -4.78 1.19 -17.01
N GLN A 287 -4.07 0.05 -17.13
CA GLN A 287 -3.18 -0.22 -18.25
C GLN A 287 -3.91 -0.14 -19.60
N ARG A 288 -5.08 -0.80 -19.72
CA ARG A 288 -5.92 -0.73 -20.93
C ARG A 288 -6.33 0.70 -21.27
N ARG A 289 -6.66 1.53 -20.26
CA ARG A 289 -7.01 2.96 -20.45
C ARG A 289 -5.80 3.76 -20.94
N MET A 290 -4.64 3.57 -20.34
CA MET A 290 -3.41 4.26 -20.74
C MET A 290 -2.99 3.87 -22.16
N GLU A 291 -3.00 2.58 -22.49
CA GLU A 291 -2.76 2.09 -23.86
C GLU A 291 -3.79 2.65 -24.86
N ALA A 292 -5.07 2.71 -24.47
CA ALA A 292 -6.11 3.33 -25.29
C ALA A 292 -5.91 4.84 -25.48
N LEU A 293 -5.27 5.55 -24.56
CA LEU A 293 -4.98 6.98 -24.71
C LEU A 293 -3.64 7.27 -25.37
N ALA A 294 -2.67 6.35 -25.32
CA ALA A 294 -1.34 6.45 -25.92
C ALA A 294 -1.33 6.33 -27.47
N HIS A 295 -2.37 6.84 -28.14
CA HIS A 295 -2.44 6.90 -29.60
C HIS A 295 -2.96 8.26 -30.08
N PRO A 296 -2.21 8.98 -30.95
CA PRO A 296 -2.54 10.35 -31.35
C PRO A 296 -3.97 10.51 -31.89
N MET A 297 -4.42 9.60 -32.77
CA MET A 297 -5.80 9.67 -33.30
C MET A 297 -6.87 9.50 -32.21
N ARG A 298 -6.66 8.61 -31.23
CA ARG A 298 -7.64 8.38 -30.17
C ARG A 298 -7.74 9.61 -29.26
N MET A 299 -6.64 10.30 -28.99
CA MET A 299 -6.66 11.59 -28.28
C MET A 299 -7.43 12.68 -29.05
N ARG A 300 -7.24 12.76 -30.38
CA ARG A 300 -8.00 13.69 -31.23
C ARG A 300 -9.51 13.41 -31.21
N LEU A 301 -9.90 12.13 -31.27
CA LEU A 301 -11.31 11.73 -31.14
C LEU A 301 -11.85 12.06 -29.74
N CYS A 302 -11.08 11.80 -28.67
CA CYS A 302 -11.46 12.16 -27.30
C CYS A 302 -11.72 13.67 -27.16
N ARG A 303 -10.93 14.53 -27.82
CA ARG A 303 -11.17 15.99 -27.82
C ARG A 303 -12.55 16.35 -28.37
N ASN A 304 -13.01 15.71 -29.43
CA ASN A 304 -14.36 15.94 -29.97
C ASN A 304 -15.42 15.38 -29.01
N LEU A 305 -15.24 14.12 -28.60
CA LEU A 305 -16.16 13.38 -27.74
C LEU A 305 -16.31 13.97 -26.32
N ALA A 306 -15.34 14.75 -25.86
CA ALA A 306 -15.39 15.50 -24.60
C ALA A 306 -16.36 16.68 -24.65
N ARG A 307 -16.60 17.25 -25.85
CA ARG A 307 -17.41 18.46 -26.03
C ARG A 307 -18.87 18.15 -26.29
N SER A 308 -19.15 17.08 -27.03
CA SER A 308 -20.52 16.63 -27.32
C SER A 308 -20.54 15.18 -27.79
N PRO A 309 -21.72 14.52 -27.81
CA PRO A 309 -21.88 13.23 -28.47
C PRO A 309 -21.69 13.35 -29.99
N TYR A 310 -20.97 12.41 -30.60
CA TYR A 310 -20.76 12.32 -32.06
C TYR A 310 -21.07 10.93 -32.60
N THR A 311 -21.55 10.85 -33.83
CA THR A 311 -21.62 9.61 -34.61
C THR A 311 -20.27 9.24 -35.22
N THR A 312 -20.09 7.96 -35.57
CA THR A 312 -18.90 7.49 -36.29
C THR A 312 -18.69 8.25 -37.61
N GLY A 313 -19.77 8.58 -38.31
CA GLY A 313 -19.71 9.30 -39.59
C GLY A 313 -19.20 10.73 -39.43
N GLU A 314 -19.73 11.47 -38.45
CA GLU A 314 -19.29 12.84 -38.17
C GLU A 314 -17.80 12.89 -37.77
N LEU A 315 -17.34 11.90 -37.00
CA LEU A 315 -15.92 11.79 -36.63
C LEU A 315 -15.02 11.41 -37.82
N ALA A 316 -15.52 10.58 -38.74
CA ALA A 316 -14.80 10.19 -39.95
C ALA A 316 -14.57 11.40 -40.86
N GLU A 317 -15.62 12.19 -41.06
CA GLU A 317 -15.56 13.45 -41.80
C GLU A 317 -14.63 14.47 -41.13
N SER A 318 -14.76 14.66 -39.81
CA SER A 318 -13.97 15.65 -39.04
C SER A 318 -12.46 15.37 -39.03
N HIS A 319 -12.05 14.13 -39.26
CA HIS A 319 -10.64 13.71 -39.21
C HIS A 319 -10.11 13.17 -40.54
N SER A 320 -10.90 13.26 -41.61
CA SER A 320 -10.54 12.76 -42.94
C SER A 320 -10.06 11.30 -42.94
N ILE A 321 -10.71 10.44 -42.16
CA ILE A 321 -10.44 9.00 -42.10
C ILE A 321 -11.71 8.20 -42.36
N THR A 322 -11.57 6.90 -42.59
CA THR A 322 -12.72 6.05 -42.94
C THR A 322 -13.58 5.73 -41.72
N ALA A 323 -14.89 5.55 -41.91
CA ALA A 323 -15.78 5.13 -40.82
C ALA A 323 -15.38 3.79 -40.16
N PRO A 324 -14.88 2.76 -40.89
CA PRO A 324 -14.30 1.57 -40.28
C PRO A 324 -13.09 1.88 -39.39
N GLU A 325 -12.22 2.81 -39.79
CA GLU A 325 -11.06 3.22 -38.99
C GLU A 325 -11.49 3.93 -37.69
N VAL A 326 -12.44 4.87 -37.77
CA VAL A 326 -13.05 5.50 -36.58
C VAL A 326 -13.70 4.44 -35.68
N SER A 327 -14.45 3.50 -36.26
CA SER A 327 -15.11 2.43 -35.50
C SER A 327 -14.09 1.57 -34.73
N ARG A 328 -12.92 1.29 -35.34
CA ARG A 328 -11.82 0.58 -34.67
C ARG A 328 -11.27 1.37 -33.48
N HIS A 329 -11.06 2.68 -33.64
CA HIS A 329 -10.64 3.56 -32.54
C HIS A 329 -11.69 3.64 -31.42
N LEU A 330 -12.96 3.85 -31.77
CA LEU A 330 -14.06 3.88 -30.81
C LEU A 330 -14.23 2.54 -30.08
N SER A 331 -13.98 1.43 -30.75
CA SER A 331 -14.03 0.09 -30.14
C SER A 331 -12.95 -0.08 -29.07
N VAL A 332 -11.72 0.40 -29.32
CA VAL A 332 -10.64 0.38 -28.33
C VAL A 332 -11.00 1.27 -27.13
N LEU A 333 -11.44 2.51 -27.37
CA LEU A 333 -11.86 3.43 -26.30
C LEU A 333 -13.04 2.89 -25.47
N LYS A 334 -14.01 2.25 -26.13
CA LYS A 334 -15.15 1.61 -25.48
C LYS A 334 -14.72 0.40 -24.63
N LYS A 335 -13.83 -0.46 -25.14
CA LYS A 335 -13.27 -1.60 -24.38
C LYS A 335 -12.50 -1.12 -23.13
N ALA A 336 -11.83 0.03 -23.21
CA ALA A 336 -11.18 0.66 -22.08
C ALA A 336 -12.15 1.39 -21.12
N GLY A 337 -13.45 1.42 -21.42
CA GLY A 337 -14.46 2.10 -20.62
C GLY A 337 -14.36 3.64 -20.65
N LEU A 338 -13.67 4.22 -21.64
CA LEU A 338 -13.46 5.67 -21.75
C LEU A 338 -14.61 6.37 -22.50
N VAL A 339 -15.41 5.63 -23.26
CA VAL A 339 -16.48 6.17 -24.11
C VAL A 339 -17.77 5.40 -23.86
N THR A 340 -18.86 6.14 -23.69
CA THR A 340 -20.21 5.58 -23.66
C THR A 340 -20.84 5.67 -25.05
N THR A 341 -21.84 4.81 -25.30
CA THR A 341 -22.56 4.78 -26.58
C THR A 341 -24.05 4.73 -26.31
N ARG A 342 -24.80 5.65 -26.92
CA ARG A 342 -26.28 5.65 -26.86
C ARG A 342 -26.87 5.67 -28.26
N ARG A 343 -27.99 4.97 -28.43
CA ARG A 343 -28.75 5.00 -29.68
C ARG A 343 -29.81 6.10 -29.62
N ARG A 344 -29.90 6.92 -30.68
CA ARG A 344 -30.94 7.95 -30.85
C ARG A 344 -31.57 7.78 -32.23
N GLY A 345 -32.69 7.07 -32.28
CA GLY A 345 -33.32 6.67 -33.53
C GLY A 345 -32.39 5.78 -34.36
N ARG A 346 -32.11 6.18 -35.61
CA ARG A 346 -31.18 5.48 -36.50
C ARG A 346 -29.70 5.76 -36.23
N TYR A 347 -29.38 6.73 -35.38
CA TYR A 347 -28.01 7.17 -35.11
C TYR A 347 -27.45 6.52 -33.84
N VAL A 348 -26.15 6.22 -33.87
CA VAL A 348 -25.36 5.76 -32.72
C VAL A 348 -24.42 6.89 -32.34
N LEU A 349 -24.60 7.42 -31.14
CA LEU A 349 -23.82 8.53 -30.60
C LEU A 349 -22.83 8.01 -29.57
N HIS A 350 -21.58 8.43 -29.71
CA HIS A 350 -20.47 8.15 -28.82
C HIS A 350 -20.16 9.41 -28.03
N GLN A 351 -19.84 9.28 -26.75
CA GLN A 351 -19.44 10.41 -25.91
C GLN A 351 -18.34 9.97 -24.94
N LEU A 352 -17.38 10.85 -24.68
CA LEU A 352 -16.33 10.58 -23.70
C LEU A 352 -16.92 10.60 -22.29
N ASP A 353 -16.55 9.62 -21.48
CA ASP A 353 -16.87 9.61 -20.06
C ASP A 353 -15.87 10.51 -19.32
N LEU A 354 -16.25 11.78 -19.13
CA LEU A 354 -15.38 12.77 -18.47
C LEU A 354 -15.11 12.43 -17.01
N THR A 355 -16.04 11.77 -16.33
CA THR A 355 -15.85 11.31 -14.96
C THR A 355 -14.76 10.26 -14.86
N VAL A 356 -14.71 9.30 -15.80
CA VAL A 356 -13.63 8.30 -15.85
C VAL A 356 -12.30 8.95 -16.24
N VAL A 357 -12.30 9.84 -17.23
CA VAL A 357 -11.06 10.48 -17.71
C VAL A 357 -10.44 11.40 -16.67
N ALA A 358 -11.25 12.20 -15.96
CA ALA A 358 -10.77 13.08 -14.90
C ALA A 358 -10.10 12.31 -13.75
N ARG A 359 -10.51 11.06 -13.53
CA ARG A 359 -9.93 10.19 -12.50
C ARG A 359 -8.65 9.49 -12.90
N LEU A 360 -8.25 9.48 -14.17
CA LEU A 360 -7.08 8.71 -14.61
C LEU A 360 -5.79 9.06 -13.87
N GLY A 361 -5.60 10.33 -13.51
CA GLY A 361 -4.45 10.76 -12.71
C GLY A 361 -4.49 10.18 -11.30
N SER A 362 -5.64 10.26 -10.64
CA SER A 362 -5.86 9.66 -9.31
C SER A 362 -5.76 8.14 -9.35
N ASP A 363 -6.43 7.47 -10.29
CA ASP A 363 -6.37 6.02 -10.49
C ASP A 363 -4.92 5.57 -10.78
N PHE A 364 -4.13 6.37 -11.49
CA PHE A 364 -2.71 6.10 -11.74
C PHE A 364 -1.88 6.24 -10.46
N LEU A 365 -2.04 7.34 -9.73
CA LEU A 365 -1.35 7.53 -8.44
C LEU A 365 -1.74 6.44 -7.46
N GLU A 366 -3.03 6.10 -7.34
CA GLU A 366 -3.50 4.97 -6.54
C GLU A 366 -2.86 3.66 -6.99
N GLY A 367 -2.79 3.37 -8.29
CA GLY A 367 -2.17 2.14 -8.80
C GLY A 367 -0.65 2.06 -8.57
N VAL A 368 0.05 3.20 -8.59
CA VAL A 368 1.50 3.30 -8.35
C VAL A 368 1.82 3.25 -6.85
N LEU A 369 0.99 3.87 -6.02
CA LEU A 369 1.18 3.95 -4.58
C LEU A 369 0.60 2.73 -3.84
N ARG A 370 -0.35 2.01 -4.46
CA ARG A 370 -0.88 0.75 -3.94
C ARG A 370 0.22 -0.29 -3.75
#